data_AF-A0A154V1R5-F1
#
_entry.id   AF-A0A154V1R5-F1
#
_cell.length_a   1.000
_cell.length_b   1.000
_cell.length_c   1.000
_cell.angle_alpha   90.00
_cell.angle_beta   90.00
_cell.angle_gamma   90.00
#
_symmetry.space_group_name_H-M   'P 1'
#
loop_
_entity.id
_entity.type
_entity.pdbx_description
1 polymer ?
#
loop_
_entity_poly.entity_id
_entity_poly.type
_entity_poly.pdbx_seq_one_letter_code
_entity_poly.pdbx_strand_id
1 'polypeptide(L)'
;MKLPRALPRLLAGGLAAFALVSAGLAAGPAPAAQAQSNYRVCGTWNSSQSDGEIGSGLIVKVYKGGPDTCHQKLKFMFQYYGYAWQGSSAEQRFDMMTCEEFGQRSDTGTDPCPQLDVNAIYKYTSPFDKIHPVRTGGFSWWHR
;
A
#
# COMPACT_ATOMS: atom_id res chain seq x y z
N MET A 1 -28.27 20.55 60.32
CA MET A 1 -28.18 19.39 61.23
C MET A 1 -29.38 18.47 61.01
N LYS A 2 -29.13 17.15 61.02
CA LYS A 2 -30.07 16.00 61.06
C LYS A 2 -30.82 15.60 59.77
N LEU A 3 -30.27 14.58 59.09
CA LEU A 3 -31.04 13.41 58.59
C LEU A 3 -31.51 12.58 59.82
N PRO A 4 -32.57 11.72 59.78
CA PRO A 4 -32.63 10.57 58.86
C PRO A 4 -34.01 9.88 58.56
N ARG A 5 -33.94 8.81 57.73
CA ARG A 5 -34.78 7.57 57.72
C ARG A 5 -36.23 7.67 57.20
N ALA A 6 -36.78 6.74 56.41
CA ALA A 6 -36.33 5.47 55.84
C ALA A 6 -37.26 5.03 54.69
N LEU A 7 -36.69 4.33 53.69
CA LEU A 7 -37.34 3.41 52.73
C LEU A 7 -38.08 2.24 53.45
N PRO A 8 -38.97 1.41 52.83
CA PRO A 8 -38.74 0.76 51.52
C PRO A 8 -39.93 0.25 50.66
N ARG A 9 -39.55 -0.18 49.44
CA ARG A 9 -40.05 -1.32 48.60
C ARG A 9 -41.35 -1.19 47.80
N LEU A 10 -41.20 -1.32 46.48
CA LEU A 10 -41.66 -2.42 45.60
C LEU A 10 -41.17 -2.10 44.16
N LEU A 11 -40.13 -2.75 43.62
CA LEU A 11 -40.14 -3.99 42.80
C LEU A 11 -40.96 -3.90 41.50
N ALA A 12 -40.36 -4.47 40.44
CA ALA A 12 -40.78 -4.57 39.04
C ALA A 12 -40.55 -3.27 38.24
N GLY A 13 -39.72 -3.22 37.20
CA GLY A 13 -39.47 -4.22 36.16
C GLY A 13 -39.91 -3.59 34.85
N GLY A 14 -39.00 -3.34 33.90
CA GLY A 14 -39.39 -2.74 32.63
C GLY A 14 -38.24 -2.14 31.82
N LEU A 15 -37.54 -3.01 31.07
CA LEU A 15 -36.96 -2.76 29.74
C LEU A 15 -36.36 -1.36 29.49
N ALA A 16 -35.04 -1.24 29.69
CA ALA A 16 -34.26 -0.20 29.03
C ALA A 16 -34.26 -0.48 27.52
N ALA A 17 -34.99 0.35 26.77
CA ALA A 17 -34.96 0.36 25.32
C ALA A 17 -33.55 0.72 24.84
N PHE A 18 -32.83 -0.26 24.29
CA PHE A 18 -31.63 -0.01 23.50
C PHE A 18 -32.03 0.73 22.23
N ALA A 19 -31.83 2.06 22.21
CA ALA A 19 -31.83 2.82 20.99
C ALA A 19 -30.56 2.46 20.20
N LEU A 20 -30.65 1.42 19.37
CA LEU A 20 -29.69 1.13 18.32
C LEU A 20 -29.81 2.24 17.29
N VAL A 21 -28.93 3.23 17.38
CA VAL A 21 -28.67 4.15 16.27
C VAL A 21 -27.98 3.34 15.18
N SER A 22 -28.76 2.90 14.20
CA SER A 22 -28.25 2.37 12.94
C SER A 22 -27.60 3.53 12.17
N ALA A 23 -26.36 3.86 12.54
CA ALA A 23 -25.44 4.53 11.64
C ALA A 23 -25.12 3.54 10.52
N GLY A 24 -25.96 3.54 9.49
CA GLY A 24 -25.63 2.93 8.22
C GLY A 24 -24.39 3.61 7.69
N LEU A 25 -23.21 3.05 7.98
CA LEU A 25 -22.04 3.28 7.15
C LEU A 25 -22.40 2.73 5.77
N ALA A 26 -22.84 3.62 4.89
CA ALA A 26 -22.70 3.43 3.46
C ALA A 26 -21.19 3.41 3.19
N ALA A 27 -20.56 2.26 3.43
CA ALA A 27 -19.23 1.95 2.94
C ALA A 27 -19.35 1.74 1.42
N GLY A 28 -19.53 2.84 0.69
CA GLY A 28 -19.10 2.88 -0.70
C GLY A 28 -17.59 2.68 -0.75
N PRO A 29 -17.03 2.15 -1.85
CA PRO A 29 -15.58 2.07 -1.99
C PRO A 29 -15.03 3.49 -1.83
N ALA A 30 -14.22 3.70 -0.78
CA ALA A 30 -13.50 4.95 -0.63
C ALA A 30 -12.73 5.20 -1.93
N PRO A 31 -12.79 6.40 -2.53
CA PRO A 31 -11.99 6.69 -3.69
C PRO A 31 -10.52 6.41 -3.34
N ALA A 32 -9.82 5.68 -4.21
CA ALA A 32 -8.40 5.33 -4.07
C ALA A 32 -7.47 6.56 -4.16
N ALA A 33 -7.95 7.75 -3.80
CA ALA A 33 -7.22 8.99 -3.80
C ALA A 33 -6.76 9.28 -2.37
N GLN A 34 -5.43 9.30 -2.16
CA GLN A 34 -4.76 9.73 -0.93
C GLN A 34 -4.56 8.68 0.16
N ALA A 35 -4.30 7.40 -0.18
CA ALA A 35 -4.05 6.43 0.89
C ALA A 35 -2.78 6.81 1.69
N GLN A 36 -1.74 7.38 1.05
CA GLN A 36 -0.47 7.71 1.70
C GLN A 36 0.29 8.93 1.10
N SER A 37 -0.27 10.14 1.22
CA SER A 37 0.23 11.39 0.60
C SER A 37 1.70 11.78 0.90
N ASN A 38 2.23 11.38 2.05
CA ASN A 38 3.60 11.65 2.49
C ASN A 38 4.63 10.66 1.96
N TYR A 39 4.20 9.64 1.21
CA TYR A 39 5.06 8.59 0.68
C TYR A 39 5.14 8.65 -0.84
N ARG A 40 6.25 8.16 -1.36
CA ARG A 40 6.51 7.95 -2.78
C ARG A 40 7.09 6.57 -2.98
N VAL A 41 7.07 6.11 -4.21
CA VAL A 41 7.71 4.88 -4.62
C VAL A 41 8.79 5.16 -5.64
N CYS A 42 9.85 4.36 -5.54
CA CYS A 42 10.94 4.33 -6.50
C CYS A 42 11.16 2.89 -6.89
N GLY A 43 11.50 2.65 -8.15
CA GLY A 43 11.61 1.28 -8.63
C GLY A 43 12.35 1.16 -9.94
N THR A 44 12.73 -0.07 -10.23
CA THR A 44 13.41 -0.46 -11.45
C THR A 44 12.73 -1.69 -12.04
N TRP A 45 12.72 -1.77 -13.37
CA TRP A 45 12.20 -2.92 -14.10
C TRP A 45 13.01 -3.17 -15.36
N ASN A 46 12.80 -4.33 -15.96
CA ASN A 46 13.47 -4.69 -17.20
C ASN A 46 12.68 -4.22 -18.43
N SER A 47 11.44 -4.66 -18.58
CA SER A 47 10.67 -4.47 -19.80
C SER A 47 9.19 -4.23 -19.51
N SER A 48 8.48 -3.61 -20.44
CA SER A 48 7.02 -3.45 -20.42
C SER A 48 6.44 -3.76 -21.80
N GLN A 49 5.19 -4.22 -21.88
CA GLN A 49 4.53 -4.58 -23.13
C GLN A 49 4.27 -3.34 -23.98
N SER A 50 3.75 -2.28 -23.37
CA SER A 50 3.50 -1.00 -24.00
C SER A 50 4.28 0.15 -23.35
N ASP A 51 4.35 1.28 -24.06
CA ASP A 51 4.90 2.51 -23.52
C ASP A 51 3.99 3.06 -22.41
N GLY A 52 4.60 3.53 -21.32
CA GLY A 52 3.89 4.04 -20.15
C GLY A 52 3.50 2.96 -19.12
N GLU A 53 3.46 1.69 -19.51
CA GLU A 53 3.29 0.56 -18.58
C GLU A 53 4.59 0.24 -17.82
N ILE A 54 4.45 -0.38 -16.65
CA ILE A 54 5.54 -0.84 -15.81
C ILE A 54 5.42 -2.36 -15.67
N GLY A 55 6.42 -3.09 -16.18
CA GLY A 55 6.55 -4.53 -15.99
C GLY A 55 7.19 -4.91 -14.66
N SER A 56 7.45 -6.19 -14.43
CA SER A 56 7.90 -6.72 -13.15
C SER A 56 9.29 -6.21 -12.78
N GLY A 57 9.52 -6.03 -11.48
CA GLY A 57 10.73 -5.37 -11.04
C GLY A 57 10.92 -5.33 -9.54
N LEU A 58 11.65 -4.30 -9.10
CA LEU A 58 11.92 -3.99 -7.71
C LEU A 58 11.36 -2.61 -7.37
N ILE A 59 10.75 -2.49 -6.19
CA ILE A 59 10.13 -1.27 -5.69
C ILE A 59 10.49 -1.04 -4.24
N VAL A 60 10.64 0.22 -3.86
CA VAL A 60 10.77 0.67 -2.49
C VAL A 60 9.82 1.83 -2.23
N LYS A 61 9.19 1.81 -1.05
CA LYS A 61 8.43 2.93 -0.53
C LYS A 61 9.34 3.82 0.30
N VAL A 62 9.30 5.12 0.05
CA VAL A 62 10.13 6.13 0.72
C VAL A 62 9.27 7.32 1.15
N TYR A 63 9.77 8.10 2.11
CA TYR A 63 9.16 9.39 2.45
C TYR A 63 9.40 10.42 1.34
N LYS A 64 8.39 11.24 1.03
CA LYS A 64 8.44 12.29 0.00
C LYS A 64 9.60 13.29 0.22
N GLY A 65 9.95 13.57 1.47
CA GLY A 65 11.04 14.49 1.83
C GLY A 65 12.46 13.88 1.74
N GLY A 66 12.61 12.61 1.34
CA GLY A 66 13.89 11.91 1.31
C GLY A 66 14.31 11.39 -0.07
N PRO A 67 14.45 12.25 -1.10
CA PRO A 67 14.83 11.82 -2.45
C PRO A 67 16.19 11.11 -2.51
N ASP A 68 17.11 11.43 -1.59
CA ASP A 68 18.40 10.74 -1.53
C ASP A 68 18.25 9.26 -1.17
N THR A 69 17.26 8.91 -0.34
CA THR A 69 16.98 7.50 -0.03
C THR A 69 16.48 6.76 -1.26
N CYS A 70 15.60 7.40 -2.05
CA CYS A 70 15.15 6.87 -3.34
C CYS A 70 16.34 6.59 -4.27
N HIS A 71 17.21 7.57 -4.50
CA HIS A 71 18.37 7.42 -5.37
C HIS A 71 19.34 6.33 -4.91
N GLN A 72 19.62 6.25 -3.60
CA GLN A 72 20.48 5.21 -3.04
C GLN A 72 19.89 3.82 -3.24
N LYS A 73 18.58 3.66 -3.00
CA LYS A 73 17.89 2.39 -3.21
C LYS A 73 17.82 2.02 -4.70
N LEU A 74 17.59 2.97 -5.59
CA LEU A 74 17.64 2.72 -7.04
C LEU A 74 19.00 2.20 -7.49
N LYS A 75 20.10 2.83 -7.05
CA LYS A 75 21.46 2.34 -7.34
C LYS A 75 21.64 0.88 -6.88
N PHE A 76 21.20 0.57 -5.66
CA PHE A 76 21.24 -0.80 -5.14
C PHE A 76 20.38 -1.75 -5.99
N MET A 77 19.14 -1.37 -6.30
CA MET A 77 18.22 -2.20 -7.10
C MET A 77 18.76 -2.46 -8.51
N PHE A 78 19.41 -1.50 -9.17
CA PHE A 78 20.08 -1.73 -10.45
C PHE A 78 21.23 -2.73 -10.31
N GLN A 79 22.11 -2.52 -9.34
CA GLN A 79 23.30 -3.36 -9.15
C GLN A 79 22.93 -4.80 -8.81
N TYR A 80 21.88 -5.01 -8.03
CA TYR A 80 21.49 -6.32 -7.51
C TYR A 80 20.23 -6.90 -8.17
N TYR A 81 19.74 -6.30 -9.26
CA TYR A 81 18.50 -6.74 -9.92
C TYR A 81 18.53 -8.23 -10.28
N GLY A 82 19.64 -8.69 -10.87
CA GLY A 82 19.81 -10.09 -11.29
C GLY A 82 19.76 -11.11 -10.15
N TYR A 83 19.92 -10.70 -8.89
CA TYR A 83 19.72 -11.57 -7.73
C TYR A 83 18.23 -11.73 -7.39
N ALA A 84 17.41 -10.70 -7.65
CA ALA A 84 15.96 -10.77 -7.49
C ALA A 84 15.28 -11.48 -8.68
N TRP A 85 15.81 -11.25 -9.88
CA TRP A 85 15.31 -11.75 -11.16
C TRP A 85 16.45 -12.43 -11.91
N GLN A 86 16.68 -13.72 -11.60
CA GLN A 86 17.81 -14.48 -12.12
C GLN A 86 17.88 -14.42 -13.65
N GLY A 87 19.05 -14.04 -14.16
CA GLY A 87 19.30 -13.91 -15.60
C GLY A 87 18.76 -12.62 -16.24
N SER A 88 18.25 -11.67 -15.45
CA SER A 88 17.75 -10.38 -15.94
C SER A 88 18.54 -9.20 -15.37
N SER A 89 18.45 -8.06 -16.04
CA SER A 89 18.98 -6.75 -15.61
C SER A 89 17.85 -5.74 -15.45
N ALA A 90 18.06 -4.70 -14.65
CA ALA A 90 17.18 -3.54 -14.68
C ALA A 90 17.57 -2.63 -15.84
N GLU A 91 16.61 -2.18 -16.64
CA GLU A 91 16.83 -1.31 -17.80
C GLU A 91 16.11 0.04 -17.63
N GLN A 92 15.04 0.05 -16.86
CA GLN A 92 14.14 1.18 -16.69
C GLN A 92 14.01 1.57 -15.22
N ARG A 93 13.63 2.82 -14.95
CA ARG A 93 13.41 3.33 -13.59
C ARG A 93 12.36 4.41 -13.52
N PHE A 94 11.81 4.57 -12.32
CA PHE A 94 11.04 5.73 -11.93
C PHE A 94 11.49 6.23 -10.56
N ASP A 95 11.47 7.56 -10.43
CA ASP A 95 11.89 8.27 -9.24
C ASP A 95 10.67 8.98 -8.63
N MET A 96 10.48 8.81 -7.33
CA MET A 96 9.52 9.58 -6.53
C MET A 96 8.08 9.61 -7.10
N MET A 97 7.64 8.50 -7.68
CA MET A 97 6.28 8.34 -8.22
C MET A 97 5.26 8.26 -7.09
N THR A 98 4.03 8.72 -7.30
CA THR A 98 2.96 8.48 -6.32
C THR A 98 2.60 7.00 -6.29
N CYS A 99 2.06 6.55 -5.16
CA CYS A 99 1.67 5.16 -5.02
C CYS A 99 0.50 4.81 -5.96
N GLU A 100 -0.41 5.75 -6.16
CA GLU A 100 -1.55 5.64 -7.06
C GLU A 100 -1.13 5.56 -8.54
N GLU A 101 -0.19 6.42 -8.97
CA GLU A 101 0.31 6.39 -10.35
C GLU A 101 1.03 5.05 -10.63
N PHE A 102 1.86 4.59 -9.69
CA PHE A 102 2.49 3.28 -9.83
C PHE A 102 1.45 2.16 -9.90
N GLY A 103 0.41 2.22 -9.06
CA GLY A 103 -0.66 1.23 -9.04
C GLY A 103 -1.37 1.09 -10.38
N GLN A 104 -1.66 2.22 -11.03
CA GLN A 104 -2.27 2.29 -12.36
C GLN A 104 -1.35 1.73 -13.44
N ARG A 105 -0.05 2.06 -13.39
CA ARG A 105 0.91 1.70 -14.44
C ARG A 105 1.44 0.27 -14.34
N SER A 106 1.28 -0.39 -13.19
CA SER A 106 1.74 -1.76 -12.92
C SER A 106 0.64 -2.82 -12.93
N ASP A 107 -0.61 -2.42 -13.23
CA ASP A 107 -1.82 -3.26 -13.16
C ASP A 107 -2.07 -3.91 -11.78
N THR A 108 -1.59 -3.28 -10.71
CA THR A 108 -1.94 -3.72 -9.35
C THR A 108 -3.32 -3.22 -8.94
N GLY A 109 -3.92 -2.35 -9.75
CA GLY A 109 -5.33 -1.91 -9.66
C GLY A 109 -5.67 -1.06 -8.43
N THR A 110 -4.70 -0.85 -7.53
CA THR A 110 -4.86 -0.19 -6.23
C THR A 110 -3.55 0.47 -5.79
N ASP A 111 -3.63 1.39 -4.82
CA ASP A 111 -2.44 1.97 -4.15
C ASP A 111 -1.71 0.86 -3.37
N PRO A 112 -0.43 0.55 -3.69
CA PRO A 112 0.30 -0.50 -3.00
C PRO A 112 0.99 -0.03 -1.73
N CYS A 113 1.08 1.26 -1.44
CA CYS A 113 1.84 1.74 -0.29
C CYS A 113 1.32 1.24 1.08
N PRO A 114 0.03 0.95 1.31
CA PRO A 114 -0.45 0.33 2.55
C PRO A 114 0.15 -1.06 2.86
N GLN A 115 0.57 -1.82 1.84
CA GLN A 115 1.15 -3.17 1.99
C GLN A 115 2.69 -3.17 1.99
N LEU A 116 3.33 -1.99 1.84
CA LEU A 116 4.78 -1.86 1.78
C LEU A 116 5.34 -1.19 3.04
N ASP A 117 6.37 -1.81 3.59
CA ASP A 117 7.21 -1.19 4.62
C ASP A 117 8.11 -0.12 4.01
N VAL A 118 8.28 0.98 4.75
CA VAL A 118 9.17 2.07 4.34
C VAL A 118 10.62 1.58 4.32
N ASN A 119 11.35 1.95 3.26
CA ASN A 119 12.75 1.61 3.02
C ASN A 119 13.04 0.10 2.87
N ALA A 120 12.02 -0.74 2.76
CA ALA A 120 12.16 -2.13 2.36
C ALA A 120 11.95 -2.28 0.84
N ILE A 121 12.77 -3.11 0.21
CA ILE A 121 12.70 -3.42 -1.21
C ILE A 121 11.85 -4.67 -1.39
N TYR A 122 10.84 -4.55 -2.24
CA TYR A 122 9.97 -5.64 -2.64
C TYR A 122 10.21 -5.98 -4.10
N LYS A 123 10.06 -7.26 -4.44
CA LYS A 123 9.75 -7.65 -5.80
C LYS A 123 8.29 -7.33 -6.06
N TYR A 124 8.01 -6.82 -7.24
CA TYR A 124 6.64 -6.72 -7.72
C TYR A 124 6.52 -7.39 -9.08
N THR A 125 5.41 -8.08 -9.30
CA THR A 125 5.07 -8.73 -10.57
C THR A 125 3.98 -7.94 -11.27
N SER A 126 4.03 -7.88 -12.59
CA SER A 126 3.05 -7.17 -13.42
C SER A 126 2.69 -8.01 -14.66
N PRO A 127 1.41 -8.04 -15.08
CA PRO A 127 1.02 -8.63 -16.35
C PRO A 127 1.61 -7.90 -17.54
N PHE A 128 2.04 -6.65 -17.38
CA PHE A 128 2.64 -5.85 -18.44
C PHE A 128 4.12 -6.15 -18.69
N ASP A 129 4.75 -7.09 -17.97
CA ASP A 129 6.13 -7.49 -18.28
C ASP A 129 6.20 -8.26 -19.62
N LYS A 130 7.26 -8.05 -20.42
CA LYS A 130 7.48 -8.83 -21.66
C LYS A 130 8.25 -10.13 -21.43
N ILE A 131 9.11 -10.19 -20.42
CA ILE A 131 10.00 -11.32 -20.12
C ILE A 131 9.40 -12.23 -19.05
N HIS A 132 8.84 -11.62 -17.99
CA HIS A 132 8.27 -12.34 -16.84
C HIS A 132 6.80 -11.95 -16.58
N PRO A 133 5.89 -12.10 -17.57
CA PRO A 133 4.48 -11.77 -17.37
C PRO A 133 3.83 -12.70 -16.35
N VAL A 134 2.95 -12.14 -15.54
CA VAL A 134 2.06 -12.90 -14.65
C VAL A 134 0.60 -12.60 -14.98
N ARG A 135 -0.33 -13.46 -14.56
CA ARG A 135 -1.76 -13.18 -14.76
C ARG A 135 -2.27 -12.08 -13.83
N THR A 136 -1.70 -11.97 -12.64
CA THR A 136 -2.14 -11.03 -11.60
C THR A 136 -0.91 -10.46 -10.91
N GLY A 137 -0.84 -9.14 -10.84
CA GLY A 137 0.26 -8.45 -10.17
C GLY A 137 0.27 -8.71 -8.66
N GLY A 138 1.43 -8.53 -8.04
CA GLY A 138 1.61 -8.80 -6.62
C GLY A 138 2.94 -8.31 -6.09
N PHE A 139 3.12 -8.37 -4.77
CA PHE A 139 4.32 -7.93 -4.07
C PHE A 139 4.85 -9.04 -3.17
N SER A 140 6.17 -9.18 -3.11
CA SER A 140 6.84 -10.05 -2.16
C SER A 140 8.09 -9.36 -1.62
N TRP A 141 8.28 -9.39 -0.29
CA TRP A 141 9.48 -8.84 0.34
C TRP A 141 10.75 -9.47 -0.23
N TRP A 142 11.81 -8.68 -0.41
CA TRP A 142 13.09 -9.16 -0.92
C TRP A 142 14.29 -8.74 -0.09
N HIS A 143 14.40 -7.45 0.26
CA HIS A 143 15.58 -6.93 0.94
C HIS A 143 15.26 -5.68 1.79
N ARG A 144 16.17 -5.28 2.69
CA ARG A 144 16.18 -3.96 3.34
C ARG A 144 17.53 -3.29 3.23
#